data_AF-A0A660RNT8-F1
#
_entry.id   AF-A0A660RNT8-F1
#
_cell.length_a   1.000
_cell.length_b   1.000
_cell.length_c   1.000
_cell.angle_alpha   90.00
_cell.angle_beta   90.00
_cell.angle_gamma   90.00
#
_symmetry.space_group_name_H-M   'P 1'
#
loop_
_entity.id
_entity.type
_entity.pdbx_description
1 polymer ?
#
loop_
_entity_poly.entity_id
_entity_poly.type
_entity_poly.pdbx_seq_one_letter_code
_entity_poly.pdbx_strand_id
1 'polypeptide(L)'
;MKDIIQINFDLEKLADILADLLYERLKERNNTNLLTVEELAECLKVPKSWVYERTRIKNGIPYVKVGKYVRFNLLEVLSWLKEQSQR
;
A
#
# COMPACT_ATOMS: atom_id res chain seq x y z
N MET A 1 15.14 43.69 6.77
CA MET A 1 15.22 42.80 7.96
C MET A 1 13.87 42.17 8.29
N LYS A 2 12.76 42.92 8.33
CA LYS A 2 11.40 42.36 8.49
C LYS A 2 11.00 41.35 7.38
N ASP A 3 11.41 41.59 6.14
CA ASP A 3 11.01 40.73 5.00
C ASP A 3 11.65 39.33 5.02
N ILE A 4 12.89 39.20 5.50
CA ILE A 4 13.58 37.91 5.62
C ILE A 4 12.92 37.04 6.70
N ILE A 5 12.53 37.66 7.82
CA ILE A 5 11.84 36.97 8.92
C ILE A 5 10.45 36.51 8.47
N GLN A 6 9.72 37.36 7.73
CA GLN A 6 8.41 37.00 7.17
C GLN A 6 8.51 35.84 6.16
N ILE A 7 9.48 35.88 5.24
CA ILE A 7 9.72 34.78 4.28
C ILE A 7 10.03 33.46 5.02
N ASN A 8 10.84 33.51 6.07
CA ASN A 8 11.17 32.30 6.84
C ASN A 8 9.95 31.73 7.59
N PHE A 9 9.10 32.61 8.13
CA PHE A 9 7.83 32.25 8.76
C PHE A 9 6.82 31.67 7.75
N ASP A 10 6.77 32.23 6.54
CA ASP A 10 5.91 31.74 5.46
C ASP A 10 6.40 30.38 4.94
N LEU A 11 7.71 30.12 4.94
CA LEU A 11 8.30 28.83 4.58
C LEU A 11 8.02 27.74 5.62
N GLU A 12 8.11 28.05 6.92
CA GLU A 12 7.75 27.10 7.98
C GLU A 12 6.27 26.72 7.89
N LYS A 13 5.39 27.72 7.73
CA LYS A 13 3.95 27.49 7.55
C LYS A 13 3.64 26.71 6.27
N LEU A 14 4.36 26.98 5.18
CA LEU A 14 4.24 26.21 3.94
C LEU A 14 4.72 24.77 4.14
N ALA A 15 5.81 24.55 4.87
CA ALA A 15 6.33 23.22 5.17
C ALA A 15 5.32 22.41 5.99
N ASP A 16 4.67 23.02 6.99
CA ASP A 16 3.60 22.38 7.77
C ASP A 16 2.41 21.99 6.88
N ILE A 17 1.94 22.91 6.03
CA ILE A 17 0.86 22.64 5.06
C ILE A 17 1.24 21.50 4.12
N LEU A 18 2.48 21.50 3.60
CA LEU A 18 2.96 20.45 2.72
C LEU A 18 3.09 19.12 3.46
N ALA A 19 3.56 19.11 4.71
CA ALA A 19 3.68 17.92 5.53
C ALA A 19 2.31 17.29 5.78
N ASP A 20 1.30 18.08 6.13
CA ASP A 20 -0.08 17.62 6.34
C ASP A 20 -0.67 17.07 5.04
N LEU A 21 -0.51 17.79 3.92
CA LEU A 21 -1.00 17.34 2.60
C LEU A 21 -0.32 16.06 2.12
N LEU A 22 0.98 15.92 2.37
CA LEU A 22 1.73 14.70 2.05
C LEU A 22 1.34 13.55 2.97
N TYR A 23 1.12 13.82 4.26
CA TYR A 23 0.72 12.81 5.23
C TYR A 23 -0.63 12.20 4.85
N GLU A 24 -1.65 13.02 4.58
CA GLU A 24 -2.97 12.50 4.19
C GLU A 24 -2.91 11.75 2.86
N ARG A 25 -2.16 12.23 1.87
CA ARG A 25 -1.96 11.49 0.61
C ARG A 25 -1.23 10.16 0.78
N LEU A 26 -0.21 10.11 1.64
CA LEU A 26 0.53 8.88 1.92
C LEU A 26 -0.33 7.89 2.71
N LYS A 27 -1.12 8.38 3.67
CA LYS A 27 -2.07 7.60 4.45
C LYS A 27 -3.19 7.02 3.59
N GLU A 28 -3.72 7.79 2.65
CA GLU A 28 -4.70 7.31 1.66
C GLU A 28 -4.09 6.28 0.70
N ARG A 29 -2.85 6.47 0.27
CA ARG A 29 -2.14 5.45 -0.54
C ARG A 29 -1.85 4.19 0.26
N ASN A 30 -1.59 4.34 1.55
CA ASN A 30 -1.45 3.25 2.51
C ASN A 30 -2.81 2.83 3.09
N ASN A 31 -3.93 3.10 2.41
CA ASN A 31 -5.22 2.55 2.81
C ASN A 31 -5.14 1.03 2.65
N THR A 32 -4.73 0.42 3.76
CA THR A 32 -4.33 -0.96 3.97
C THR A 32 -5.55 -1.85 4.06
N ASN A 33 -6.45 -1.74 3.08
CA ASN A 33 -7.58 -2.62 2.99
C ASN A 33 -7.06 -4.03 2.69
N LEU A 34 -6.98 -4.80 3.77
CA LEU A 34 -6.64 -6.20 3.79
C LEU A 34 -7.73 -6.97 3.04
N LEU A 35 -7.42 -7.35 1.81
CA LEU A 35 -8.34 -8.05 0.93
C LEU A 35 -8.54 -9.49 1.38
N THR A 36 -9.75 -10.00 1.22
CA THR A 36 -10.08 -11.42 1.22
C THR A 36 -9.54 -12.12 -0.03
N VAL A 37 -9.65 -13.45 -0.06
CA VAL A 37 -9.30 -14.22 -1.27
C VAL A 37 -10.19 -13.82 -2.45
N GLU A 38 -11.49 -13.63 -2.18
CA GLU A 38 -12.50 -13.15 -3.11
C GLU A 38 -12.11 -11.82 -3.76
N GLU A 39 -11.89 -10.80 -2.93
CA GLU A 39 -11.59 -9.45 -3.39
C GLU A 39 -10.28 -9.41 -4.17
N LEU A 40 -9.25 -10.14 -3.70
CA LEU A 40 -7.99 -10.20 -4.42
C LEU A 40 -8.13 -10.88 -5.80
N ALA A 41 -8.87 -11.99 -5.85
CA ALA A 41 -9.14 -12.69 -7.11
C ALA A 41 -9.86 -11.79 -8.12
N GLU A 42 -10.83 -11.00 -7.65
CA GLU A 42 -11.52 -10.00 -8.46
C GLU A 42 -10.58 -8.87 -8.92
N CYS A 43 -9.80 -8.29 -8.01
CA CYS A 43 -8.83 -7.24 -8.33
C CYS A 43 -7.82 -7.69 -9.39
N LEU A 44 -7.30 -8.91 -9.27
CA LEU A 44 -6.32 -9.48 -10.20
C LEU A 44 -6.96 -10.11 -11.45
N LYS A 45 -8.29 -10.23 -11.49
CA LYS A 45 -9.05 -10.91 -12.55
C LYS A 45 -8.59 -12.36 -12.77
N VAL A 46 -8.36 -13.09 -11.69
CA VAL A 46 -7.94 -14.51 -11.70
C VAL A 46 -8.96 -15.38 -10.95
N PRO A 47 -9.00 -16.70 -11.19
CA PRO A 47 -9.81 -17.60 -10.38
C PRO A 47 -9.38 -17.61 -8.91
N LYS A 48 -10.34 -17.75 -7.96
CA LYS A 48 -10.03 -17.90 -6.52
C LYS A 48 -9.06 -19.06 -6.22
N SER A 49 -9.16 -20.15 -6.99
CA SER A 49 -8.27 -21.31 -6.87
C SER A 49 -6.80 -20.91 -7.05
N TRP A 50 -6.51 -20.01 -7.98
CA TRP A 50 -5.15 -19.50 -8.21
C TRP A 50 -4.60 -18.80 -6.96
N VAL A 51 -5.42 -17.98 -6.29
CA VAL A 51 -5.00 -17.31 -5.05
C VAL A 51 -4.72 -18.33 -3.94
N TYR A 52 -5.57 -19.34 -3.77
CA TYR A 52 -5.34 -20.41 -2.80
C TYR A 52 -4.07 -21.21 -3.10
N GLU A 53 -3.84 -21.57 -4.36
CA GLU A 53 -2.63 -22.26 -4.80
C GLU A 53 -1.39 -21.44 -4.48
N ARG A 54 -1.37 -20.16 -4.85
CA ARG A 54 -0.25 -19.26 -4.57
C ARG A 54 0.00 -19.04 -3.08
N THR A 55 -1.06 -19.05 -2.26
CA THR A 55 -0.93 -18.90 -0.80
C THR A 55 -0.24 -20.11 -0.14
N ARG A 56 -0.35 -21.30 -0.73
CA ARG A 56 0.21 -22.56 -0.17
C ARG A 56 1.68 -22.79 -0.55
N ILE A 57 2.19 -22.11 -1.57
CA ILE A 57 3.55 -22.28 -2.07
C ILE A 57 4.54 -21.54 -1.14
N LYS A 58 5.71 -22.15 -0.91
CA LYS A 58 6.82 -21.48 -0.20
C LYS A 58 7.32 -20.29 -1.03
N ASN A 59 7.41 -19.11 -0.42
CA ASN A 59 7.69 -17.84 -1.11
C ASN A 59 6.64 -17.51 -2.19
N GLY A 60 5.40 -17.97 -1.98
CA GLY A 60 4.26 -17.61 -2.81
C GLY A 60 3.78 -16.17 -2.58
N ILE A 61 2.53 -15.91 -2.94
CA ILE A 61 1.93 -14.58 -2.82
C ILE A 61 1.96 -14.10 -1.35
N PRO A 62 2.35 -12.83 -1.07
CA PRO A 62 2.44 -12.33 0.30
C PRO A 62 1.06 -12.22 0.94
N TYR A 63 0.96 -12.60 2.21
CA TYR A 63 -0.29 -12.58 2.95
C TYR A 63 -0.08 -12.36 4.45
N VAL A 64 -1.13 -11.90 5.13
CA VAL A 64 -1.18 -11.69 6.58
C VAL A 64 -2.20 -12.66 7.18
N LYS A 65 -1.88 -13.29 8.32
CA LYS A 65 -2.83 -14.09 9.10
C LYS A 65 -3.57 -13.23 10.13
N VAL A 66 -4.88 -13.28 10.09
CA VAL A 66 -5.78 -12.67 11.09
C VAL A 66 -6.59 -13.80 11.73
N GLY A 67 -6.03 -14.44 12.74
CA GLY A 67 -6.57 -15.68 13.32
C GLY A 67 -6.63 -16.81 12.27
N LYS A 68 -7.82 -17.35 12.01
CA LYS A 68 -8.04 -18.37 10.96
C LYS A 68 -8.12 -17.80 9.54
N TYR A 69 -8.20 -16.47 9.41
CA TYR A 69 -8.39 -15.81 8.14
C TYR A 69 -7.07 -15.42 7.51
N VAL A 70 -7.00 -15.51 6.18
CA VAL A 70 -5.90 -14.97 5.38
C VAL A 70 -6.37 -13.67 4.75
N ARG A 71 -5.47 -12.69 4.74
CA ARG A 71 -5.69 -11.37 4.16
C ARG A 71 -4.51 -10.95 3.30
N PHE A 72 -4.76 -10.07 2.35
CA PHE A 72 -3.76 -9.64 1.38
C PHE A 72 -3.67 -8.13 1.34
N ASN A 73 -2.46 -7.62 1.45
CA ASN A 73 -2.18 -6.23 1.11
C ASN A 73 -1.96 -6.15 -0.41
N LEU A 74 -2.84 -5.43 -1.11
CA LEU A 74 -2.77 -5.34 -2.57
C LEU A 74 -1.42 -4.80 -3.07
N LEU A 75 -0.82 -3.82 -2.39
CA LEU A 75 0.46 -3.23 -2.81
C LEU A 75 1.61 -4.22 -2.70
N GLU A 76 1.65 -5.00 -1.63
CA GLU A 76 2.65 -6.06 -1.46
C GLU A 76 2.48 -7.14 -2.54
N VAL A 77 1.24 -7.55 -2.82
CA VAL A 77 0.93 -8.53 -3.88
C VAL A 77 1.40 -8.04 -5.25
N LEU A 78 1.08 -6.79 -5.61
CA LEU A 78 1.49 -6.21 -6.90
C LEU A 78 3.01 -6.08 -7.00
N SER A 79 3.69 -5.72 -5.91
CA SER A 79 5.16 -5.67 -5.86
C SER A 79 5.77 -7.05 -6.08
N TRP A 80 5.25 -8.06 -5.39
CA TRP A 80 5.66 -9.45 -5.57
C TRP A 80 5.43 -9.96 -7.00
N LEU A 81 4.28 -9.65 -7.61
CA LEU A 81 3.98 -10.00 -9.00
C LEU A 81 5.00 -9.39 -9.98
N LYS A 82 5.38 -8.13 -9.76
CA LYS A 82 6.40 -7.45 -10.57
C LYS A 82 7.74 -8.15 -10.50
N GLU A 83 8.18 -8.56 -9.31
CA GLU A 83 9.41 -9.33 -9.12
C GLU A 83 9.37 -10.70 -9.82
N GLN A 84 8.22 -11.37 -9.82
CA GLN A 84 8.09 -12.65 -10.53
C GLN A 84 8.13 -12.50 -12.06
N SER A 85 7.66 -11.37 -12.60
CA SER A 85 7.68 -11.12 -14.06
C SER A 85 9.08 -10.87 -14.64
N GLN A 86 10.06 -10.58 -13.79
CA GLN A 86 11.44 -10.28 -14.17
C GLN A 86 12.38 -11.50 -14.11
N ARG A 87 11.83 -12.67 -13.80
CA ARG A 87 12.55 -13.96 -13.77
C ARG A 87 12.22 -14.77 -15.01
#